data_AF-A0A6P3ILY5-F1
#
_entry.id   AF-A0A6P3ILY5-F1
#
_cell.length_a   1.000
_cell.length_b   1.000
_cell.length_c   1.000
_cell.angle_alpha   90.00
_cell.angle_beta   90.00
_cell.angle_gamma   90.00
#
_symmetry.space_group_name_H-M   'P 1'
#
loop_
_entity.id
_entity.type
_entity.pdbx_description
1 polymer ?
#
loop_
_entity_poly.entity_id
_entity_poly.type
_entity_poly.pdbx_seq_one_letter_code
_entity_poly.pdbx_strand_id
1 'polypeptide(L)'
;MVKLTFKEKFSFMFLWSKMRLDEVGVETLGKLLVVYPWTQKLFESFGDLSSADAIMSNPKVKAHGKKMLDFFGEGIKHLNDLKGTFTVL
;
A
#
# COMPACT_ATOMS: atom_id res chain seq x y z
N MET A 1 9.84 -8.99 -17.04
CA MET A 1 9.15 -9.27 -15.76
C MET A 1 9.18 -10.77 -15.51
N VAL A 2 9.17 -11.19 -14.25
CA VAL A 2 9.17 -12.61 -13.88
C VAL A 2 7.86 -13.25 -14.32
N LYS A 3 7.91 -14.46 -14.88
CA LYS A 3 6.71 -15.24 -15.19
C LYS A 3 6.30 -16.03 -13.96
N LEU A 4 5.15 -15.69 -13.38
CA LEU A 4 4.53 -16.48 -12.32
C LEU A 4 3.78 -17.68 -12.91
N THR A 5 3.86 -18.82 -12.24
CA THR A 5 3.03 -20.00 -12.49
C THR A 5 1.57 -19.71 -12.15
N PHE A 6 0.66 -20.57 -12.61
CA PHE A 6 -0.76 -20.48 -12.23
C PHE A 6 -0.96 -20.53 -10.72
N LYS A 7 -0.26 -21.46 -10.04
CA LYS A 7 -0.34 -21.63 -8.58
C LYS A 7 0.09 -20.38 -7.85
N GLU A 8 1.19 -19.74 -8.25
CA GLU A 8 1.66 -18.50 -7.62
C GLU A 8 0.65 -17.36 -7.80
N LYS A 9 0.12 -17.17 -9.02
CA LYS A 9 -0.91 -16.14 -9.28
C LYS A 9 -2.16 -16.36 -8.43
N PHE A 10 -2.64 -17.61 -8.39
CA PHE A 10 -3.80 -17.97 -7.58
C PHE A 10 -3.56 -17.68 -6.10
N SER A 11 -2.40 -18.06 -5.55
CA SER A 11 -2.05 -17.78 -4.16
C SER A 11 -2.05 -16.28 -3.85
N PHE A 12 -1.49 -15.43 -4.73
CA PHE A 12 -1.52 -13.98 -4.56
C PHE A 12 -2.94 -13.42 -4.57
N MET A 13 -3.75 -13.80 -5.57
CA MET A 13 -5.14 -13.35 -5.68
C MET A 13 -5.99 -13.81 -4.48
N PHE A 14 -5.80 -15.07 -4.04
CA PHE A 14 -6.50 -15.63 -2.89
C PHE A 14 -6.12 -14.89 -1.60
N LEU A 15 -4.83 -14.69 -1.34
CA LEU A 15 -4.37 -13.91 -0.18
C LEU A 15 -4.97 -12.50 -0.20
N TRP A 16 -4.88 -11.81 -1.33
CA TRP A 16 -5.42 -10.46 -1.47
C TRP A 16 -6.92 -10.37 -1.19
N SER A 17 -7.68 -11.39 -1.62
CA SER A 17 -9.15 -11.46 -1.37
C SER A 17 -9.54 -11.55 0.10
N LYS A 18 -8.58 -11.89 0.99
CA LYS A 18 -8.80 -12.00 2.44
C LYS A 18 -8.33 -10.77 3.21
N MET A 19 -7.65 -9.83 2.55
CA MET A 19 -7.10 -8.65 3.22
C MET A 19 -8.17 -7.57 3.43
N ARG A 20 -8.14 -6.96 4.61
CA ARG A 20 -8.92 -5.75 4.94
C ARG A 20 -8.09 -4.53 4.55
N LEU A 21 -8.28 -4.03 3.33
CA LEU A 21 -7.40 -3.03 2.72
C LEU A 21 -7.39 -1.69 3.46
N ASP A 22 -8.49 -1.33 4.11
CA ASP A 22 -8.61 -0.16 4.96
C ASP A 22 -7.69 -0.27 6.18
N GLU A 23 -7.69 -1.39 6.89
CA GLU A 23 -6.84 -1.56 8.08
C GLU A 23 -5.38 -1.76 7.70
N VAL A 24 -5.11 -2.66 6.76
CA VAL A 24 -3.73 -3.00 6.36
C VAL A 24 -3.05 -1.81 5.70
N GLY A 25 -3.79 -0.96 4.96
CA GLY A 25 -3.24 0.22 4.30
C GLY A 25 -2.72 1.24 5.31
N VAL A 26 -3.51 1.51 6.36
CA VAL A 26 -3.13 2.41 7.46
C VAL A 26 -1.91 1.87 8.18
N GLU A 27 -1.94 0.59 8.55
CA GLU A 27 -0.83 -0.03 9.27
C GLU A 27 0.46 -0.04 8.45
N THR A 28 0.37 -0.31 7.15
CA THR A 28 1.55 -0.42 6.29
C THR A 28 2.25 0.93 6.15
N LEU A 29 1.49 1.98 5.80
CA LEU A 29 2.06 3.33 5.68
C LEU A 29 2.48 3.88 7.05
N GLY A 30 1.68 3.65 8.09
CA GLY A 30 2.02 4.07 9.45
C GLY A 30 3.32 3.44 9.95
N LYS A 31 3.49 2.12 9.78
CA LYS A 31 4.73 1.41 10.11
C LYS A 31 5.93 1.95 9.35
N LEU A 32 5.78 2.25 8.06
CA LEU A 32 6.85 2.88 7.25
C LEU A 32 7.30 4.21 7.87
N LEU A 33 6.36 5.10 8.20
CA LEU A 33 6.63 6.43 8.74
C LEU A 33 7.21 6.40 10.16
N VAL A 34 6.85 5.39 10.97
CA VAL A 34 7.36 5.20 12.32
C VAL A 34 8.76 4.56 12.32
N VAL A 35 8.94 3.47 11.58
CA VAL A 35 10.19 2.70 11.57
C VAL A 35 11.29 3.40 10.77
N TYR A 36 10.90 4.17 9.75
CA TYR A 36 11.82 4.94 8.91
C TYR A 36 11.42 6.42 8.90
N PRO A 37 11.67 7.19 9.99
CA PRO A 37 11.20 8.57 10.12
C PRO A 37 11.65 9.52 9.01
N TRP A 38 12.79 9.23 8.37
CA TRP A 38 13.28 10.02 7.23
C TRP A 38 12.27 10.09 6.08
N THR A 39 11.39 9.08 5.94
CA THR A 39 10.37 9.02 4.88
C THR A 39 9.24 10.04 5.09
N GLN A 40 9.08 10.57 6.31
CA GLN A 40 8.05 11.57 6.62
C GLN A 40 8.21 12.85 5.77
N LYS A 41 9.42 13.18 5.32
CA LYS A 41 9.69 14.31 4.41
C LYS A 41 9.00 14.19 3.04
N LEU A 42 8.59 12.98 2.64
CA LEU A 42 7.83 12.76 1.41
C LEU A 42 6.34 13.14 1.58
N PHE A 43 5.91 13.35 2.82
CA PHE A 43 4.51 13.55 3.21
C PHE A 43 4.32 14.82 4.04
N GLU A 44 5.14 15.86 3.84
CA GLU A 44 5.06 17.14 4.60
C GLU A 44 3.65 17.75 4.59
N SER A 45 2.90 17.58 3.49
CA SER A 45 1.52 18.05 3.37
C SER A 45 0.51 17.31 4.27
N PHE A 46 0.93 16.22 4.95
CA PHE A 46 0.06 15.42 5.82
C PHE A 46 -0.12 16.03 7.22
N GLY A 47 0.66 17.06 7.55
CA GLY A 47 0.59 17.73 8.85
C GLY A 47 1.45 17.02 9.89
N ASP A 48 0.91 16.86 11.10
CA ASP A 48 1.65 16.25 12.20
C ASP A 48 1.91 14.76 11.98
N LEU A 49 3.20 14.40 11.95
CA LEU A 49 3.74 13.05 11.88
C LEU A 49 4.83 12.82 12.96
N SER A 50 4.85 13.65 14.01
CA SER A 50 5.93 13.70 15.00
C SER A 50 6.02 12.50 15.94
N SER A 51 4.94 11.73 16.08
CA SER A 51 4.85 10.55 16.95
C SER A 51 4.08 9.42 16.28
N ALA A 52 4.22 8.20 16.80
CA ALA A 52 3.46 7.04 16.32
C ALA A 52 1.94 7.26 16.42
N ASP A 53 1.46 7.82 17.53
CA ASP A 53 0.03 8.11 17.72
C ASP A 53 -0.47 9.19 16.75
N ALA A 54 0.33 10.24 16.51
CA ALA A 54 0.03 11.25 15.51
C ALA A 54 -0.08 10.63 14.11
N ILE A 55 0.89 9.80 13.71
CA ILE A 55 0.89 9.11 12.42
C ILE A 55 -0.32 8.18 12.27
N MET A 56 -0.58 7.31 13.26
CA MET A 56 -1.63 6.28 13.17
C MET A 56 -3.05 6.86 13.25
N SER A 57 -3.22 8.02 13.89
CA SER A 57 -4.50 8.73 13.95
C SER A 57 -4.72 9.69 12.76
N ASN A 58 -3.67 10.06 12.02
CA ASN A 58 -3.72 11.05 10.96
C ASN A 58 -4.65 10.64 9.79
N PRO A 59 -5.70 11.43 9.48
CA PRO A 59 -6.67 11.08 8.43
C PRO A 59 -6.06 11.03 7.02
N LYS A 60 -5.04 11.84 6.73
CA LYS A 60 -4.35 11.84 5.42
C LYS A 60 -3.48 10.61 5.25
N VAL A 61 -2.80 10.15 6.32
CA VAL A 61 -2.09 8.86 6.34
C VAL A 61 -3.07 7.73 6.07
N LYS A 62 -4.24 7.74 6.73
CA LYS A 62 -5.25 6.69 6.51
C LYS A 62 -5.78 6.65 5.08
N ALA A 63 -6.16 7.82 4.54
CA ALA A 63 -6.64 7.93 3.17
C ALA A 63 -5.59 7.49 2.15
N HIS A 64 -4.33 7.91 2.34
CA HIS A 64 -3.25 7.56 1.42
C HIS A 64 -2.86 6.08 1.51
N GLY A 65 -2.81 5.51 2.72
CA GLY A 65 -2.55 4.08 2.94
C GLY A 65 -3.58 3.19 2.26
N LYS A 66 -4.86 3.56 2.31
CA LYS A 66 -5.91 2.86 1.54
C LYS A 66 -5.68 2.99 0.03
N LYS A 67 -5.45 4.21 -0.48
CA LYS A 67 -5.21 4.46 -1.91
C LYS A 67 -4.02 3.66 -2.44
N MET A 68 -2.94 3.57 -1.66
CA MET A 68 -1.76 2.77 -1.99
C MET A 68 -2.10 1.30 -2.19
N LEU A 69 -2.88 0.69 -1.27
CA LEU A 69 -3.29 -0.70 -1.43
C LEU A 69 -4.29 -0.89 -2.57
N ASP A 70 -5.20 0.06 -2.81
CA ASP A 70 -6.10 -0.01 -3.96
C ASP A 70 -5.30 -0.13 -5.29
N PHE A 71 -4.21 0.65 -5.45
CA PHE A 71 -3.32 0.54 -6.60
C PHE A 71 -2.60 -0.81 -6.70
N PHE A 72 -2.15 -1.38 -5.58
CA PHE A 72 -1.57 -2.73 -5.58
C PHE A 72 -2.62 -3.78 -5.97
N GLY A 73 -3.88 -3.59 -5.56
CA GLY A 73 -5.00 -4.43 -5.95
C GLY A 73 -5.21 -4.44 -7.46
N GLU A 74 -5.07 -3.29 -8.14
CA GLU A 74 -5.08 -3.23 -9.61
C GLU A 74 -3.92 -4.02 -10.21
N GLY A 75 -2.70 -3.86 -9.71
CA GLY A 75 -1.55 -4.69 -10.14
C GLY A 75 -1.83 -6.20 -10.01
N ILE A 76 -2.45 -6.64 -8.92
CA ILE A 76 -2.76 -8.05 -8.67
C ILE A 76 -3.82 -8.60 -9.64
N LYS A 77 -4.77 -7.78 -10.11
CA LYS A 77 -5.70 -8.17 -11.18
C LYS A 77 -4.99 -8.36 -12.52
N HIS A 78 -3.85 -7.68 -12.71
CA HIS A 78 -3.08 -7.63 -13.95
C HIS A 78 -1.66 -8.22 -13.82
N LEU A 79 -1.48 -9.31 -13.05
CA LEU A 79 -0.17 -9.93 -12.80
C LEU A 79 0.64 -10.34 -14.05
N ASN A 80 -0.01 -10.45 -15.22
CA ASN A 80 0.67 -10.73 -16.49
C ASN A 80 1.29 -9.48 -17.14
N ASP A 81 0.83 -8.29 -16.77
CA ASP A 81 1.24 -7.01 -17.33
C ASP A 81 1.31 -5.92 -16.25
N LEU A 82 2.12 -6.16 -15.22
CA LEU A 82 2.34 -5.15 -14.17
C LEU A 82 2.96 -3.87 -14.75
N LYS A 83 3.78 -3.98 -15.80
CA LYS A 83 4.44 -2.81 -16.40
C LYS A 83 3.39 -1.92 -17.05
N GLY A 84 2.58 -2.46 -17.95
CA GLY A 84 1.50 -1.70 -18.59
C GLY A 84 0.55 -1.11 -17.55
N THR A 85 0.15 -1.91 -16.56
CA THR A 85 -0.78 -1.50 -15.50
C THR A 85 -0.27 -0.30 -14.68
N PHE A 86 0.96 -0.35 -14.16
CA PHE A 86 1.48 0.74 -13.33
C PHE A 86 1.95 1.97 -14.12
N THR A 87 1.98 1.91 -15.45
CA THR A 87 2.31 3.10 -16.26
C THR A 87 1.08 4.01 -16.47
N VAL A 88 -0.13 3.48 -16.28
CA VAL A 88 -1.41 4.18 -16.55
C VAL A 88 -2.19 4.56 -15.29
N LEU A 89 -1.71 4.14 -14.11
CA LEU A 89 -2.30 4.41 -12.79
C LEU A 89 -1.59 5.58 -12.11
#